data_AF-A0A512HLP0-F1
#
_entry.id   AF-A0A512HLP0-F1
#
_cell.length_a   1.000
_cell.length_b   1.000
_cell.length_c   1.000
_cell.angle_alpha   90.00
_cell.angle_beta   90.00
_cell.angle_gamma   90.00
#
_symmetry.space_group_name_H-M   'P 1'
#
loop_
_entity.id
_entity.type
_entity.pdbx_description
1 polymer ?
#
loop_
_entity_poly.entity_id
_entity_poly.type
_entity_poly.pdbx_seq_one_letter_code
_entity_poly.pdbx_strand_id
1 'polypeptide(L)'
;MAKPDTTHLEILREKQHELLWRTTATSLLYFQREAGSKPFCRHRKCHRDLFCCGPMIATPRQGPAIARERERGMSGASVACLPLCMLNLDDRQLEIVREKGIPAQQEELLNWQAAGKDLTLFRPNRRWLRQQVRLSRGEPHP
;
A
#
# COMPACT_ATOMS: atom_id res chain seq x y z
N MET A 1 6.29 -33.59 10.08
CA MET A 1 6.47 -32.13 10.28
C MET A 1 5.08 -31.52 10.41
N ALA A 2 4.78 -30.85 11.53
CA ALA A 2 3.49 -30.19 11.71
C ALA A 2 3.32 -29.17 10.58
N LYS A 3 2.23 -29.26 9.80
CA LYS A 3 1.90 -28.22 8.83
C LYS A 3 1.81 -26.90 9.62
N PRO A 4 2.58 -25.85 9.26
CA PRO A 4 2.37 -24.56 9.86
C PRO A 4 0.90 -24.18 9.69
N ASP A 5 0.29 -23.58 10.72
CA ASP A 5 -1.10 -23.15 10.66
C ASP A 5 -1.24 -22.08 9.57
N THR A 6 -1.60 -22.54 8.37
CA THR A 6 -1.70 -21.73 7.15
C THR A 6 -2.65 -20.57 7.37
N THR A 7 -3.67 -20.75 8.22
CA THR A 7 -4.65 -19.74 8.60
C THR A 7 -3.99 -18.53 9.27
N HIS A 8 -3.11 -18.78 10.26
CA HIS A 8 -2.44 -17.70 10.97
C HIS A 8 -1.49 -16.92 10.04
N LEU A 9 -0.78 -17.64 9.16
CA LEU A 9 0.07 -17.01 8.15
C LEU A 9 -0.74 -16.15 7.18
N GLU A 10 -1.89 -16.63 6.71
CA GLU A 10 -2.77 -15.88 5.80
C GLU A 10 -3.29 -14.59 6.44
N ILE A 11 -3.69 -14.63 7.72
CA ILE A 11 -4.12 -13.43 8.47
C ILE A 11 -2.99 -12.40 8.57
N LEU A 12 -1.77 -12.83 8.88
CA LEU A 12 -0.62 -11.93 8.94
C LEU A 12 -0.30 -11.31 7.58
N ARG A 13 -0.38 -12.11 6.51
CA ARG A 13 -0.16 -11.63 5.14
C ARG A 13 -1.24 -10.65 4.70
N GLU A 14 -2.50 -10.91 5.04
CA GLU A 14 -3.61 -10.01 4.74
C GLU A 14 -3.41 -8.65 5.41
N LYS A 15 -3.06 -8.63 6.71
CA LYS A 15 -2.76 -7.39 7.45
C LYS A 15 -1.60 -6.62 6.83
N GLN A 16 -0.51 -7.33 6.48
CA GLN A 16 0.65 -6.71 5.85
C GLN A 16 0.31 -6.14 4.48
N HIS A 17 -0.45 -6.89 3.68
CA HIS A 17 -0.92 -6.48 2.36
C HIS A 17 -1.81 -5.24 2.45
N GLU A 18 -2.79 -5.23 3.35
CA GLU A 18 -3.65 -4.07 3.58
C GLU A 18 -2.84 -2.84 3.99
N LEU A 19 -1.94 -2.99 4.97
CA LEU A 19 -1.10 -1.89 5.42
C LEU A 19 -0.28 -1.31 4.26
N LEU A 20 0.42 -2.15 3.52
CA LEU A 20 1.29 -1.75 2.42
C LEU A 20 0.50 -1.00 1.33
N TRP A 21 -0.64 -1.52 0.90
CA TRP A 21 -1.44 -0.85 -0.13
C TRP A 21 -2.08 0.44 0.37
N ARG A 22 -2.47 0.53 1.65
CA ARG A 22 -3.00 1.77 2.23
C ARG A 22 -1.94 2.85 2.39
N THR A 23 -0.72 2.50 2.80
CA THR A 23 0.37 3.47 2.90
C THR A 23 0.75 3.98 1.51
N THR A 24 0.90 3.09 0.52
CA THR A 24 1.13 3.49 -0.87
C THR A 24 0.02 4.38 -1.41
N ALA A 25 -1.26 4.04 -1.15
CA ALA A 25 -2.40 4.87 -1.54
C ALA A 25 -2.42 6.23 -0.85
N THR A 26 -1.96 6.29 0.39
CA THR A 26 -1.84 7.54 1.11
C THR A 26 -0.75 8.42 0.48
N SER A 27 0.44 7.88 0.22
CA SER A 27 1.50 8.64 -0.45
C SER A 27 1.02 9.21 -1.79
N LEU A 28 0.36 8.40 -2.62
CA LEU A 28 -0.20 8.86 -3.89
C LEU A 28 -1.27 9.96 -3.72
N LEU A 29 -2.15 9.86 -2.72
CA LEU A 29 -3.13 10.92 -2.41
C LEU A 29 -2.45 12.28 -2.18
N TYR A 30 -1.31 12.28 -1.47
CA TYR A 30 -0.55 13.51 -1.22
C TYR A 30 0.15 14.03 -2.47
N PHE A 31 0.77 13.15 -3.26
CA PHE A 31 1.37 13.51 -4.53
C PHE A 31 0.39 14.26 -5.43
N GLN A 32 -0.85 13.77 -5.54
CA GLN A 32 -1.88 14.43 -6.34
C GLN A 32 -2.24 15.81 -5.83
N ARG A 33 -2.38 15.95 -4.50
CA ARG A 33 -2.71 17.23 -3.87
C ARG A 33 -1.63 18.28 -4.12
N GLU A 34 -0.37 17.89 -4.04
CA GLU A 34 0.74 18.82 -4.28
C GLU A 34 0.93 19.14 -5.77
N ALA A 35 0.69 18.18 -6.65
CA ALA A 35 0.79 18.37 -8.10
C ALA A 35 -0.40 19.14 -8.72
N GLY A 36 -1.50 19.34 -7.98
CA GLY A 36 -2.72 19.95 -8.51
C GLY A 36 -3.48 19.08 -9.53
N SER A 37 -3.16 17.78 -9.60
CA SER A 37 -3.75 16.84 -10.55
C SER A 37 -5.16 16.41 -10.12
N LYS A 38 -5.99 16.00 -11.09
CA LYS A 38 -7.31 15.38 -10.79
C LYS A 38 -7.13 14.14 -9.89
N PRO A 39 -7.89 14.01 -8.79
CA PRO A 39 -7.68 12.94 -7.85
C PRO A 39 -8.20 11.59 -8.38
N PHE A 40 -7.39 10.53 -8.33
CA PHE A 40 -7.84 9.16 -8.67
C PHE A 40 -8.70 8.59 -7.53
N CYS A 41 -8.44 9.03 -6.30
CA CYS A 41 -9.27 8.70 -5.16
C CYS A 41 -10.46 9.66 -5.10
N ARG A 42 -11.68 9.15 -5.23
CA ARG A 42 -12.90 9.95 -5.05
C ARG A 42 -13.51 9.83 -3.66
N HIS A 43 -12.89 9.04 -2.77
CA HIS A 43 -13.42 8.81 -1.44
C HIS A 43 -13.15 10.04 -0.55
N ARG A 44 -14.21 10.80 -0.23
CA ARG A 44 -14.12 12.10 0.45
C ARG A 44 -13.42 12.03 1.81
N LYS A 45 -13.61 10.93 2.55
CA LYS A 45 -12.97 10.72 3.85
C LYS A 45 -11.45 10.61 3.72
N CYS A 46 -10.95 9.97 2.66
CA CYS A 46 -9.50 9.87 2.41
C CYS A 46 -8.85 11.24 2.24
N HIS A 47 -9.52 12.18 1.57
CA HIS A 47 -9.03 13.54 1.38
C HIS A 47 -9.08 14.37 2.66
N ARG A 48 -10.11 14.18 3.48
CA ARG A 48 -10.25 14.87 4.76
C ARG A 48 -9.19 14.43 5.76
N ASP A 49 -9.06 13.12 5.93
CA ASP A 49 -8.15 12.52 6.90
C ASP A 49 -6.71 12.46 6.36
N LEU A 50 -6.56 12.74 5.06
CA LEU A 50 -5.32 12.62 4.30
C LEU A 50 -4.67 11.24 4.49
N PHE A 51 -5.49 10.21 4.49
CA PHE A 51 -5.09 8.83 4.70
C PHE A 51 -6.04 7.91 3.96
N CYS A 52 -5.54 6.84 3.34
CA CYS A 52 -6.40 5.90 2.64
C CYS A 52 -7.24 5.06 3.61
N CYS A 53 -8.48 5.46 3.82
CA CYS A 53 -9.48 4.75 4.62
C CYS A 53 -10.61 4.12 3.78
N GLY A 54 -10.43 4.08 2.45
CA GLY A 54 -11.40 3.44 1.54
C GLY A 54 -11.51 1.92 1.74
N PRO A 55 -12.57 1.29 1.23
CA PRO A 55 -12.74 -0.15 1.35
C PRO A 55 -11.66 -0.91 0.55
N MET A 56 -11.26 -2.07 1.05
CA MET A 56 -10.45 -3.06 0.32
C MET A 56 -11.40 -3.92 -0.51
N ILE A 57 -11.18 -3.96 -1.83
CA ILE A 57 -12.09 -4.59 -2.78
C ILE A 57 -11.33 -5.68 -3.54
N ALA A 58 -11.88 -6.90 -3.53
CA ALA A 58 -11.36 -8.02 -4.30
C ALA A 58 -11.31 -7.68 -5.80
N THR A 59 -10.23 -8.02 -6.47
CA THR A 59 -10.01 -7.59 -7.86
C THR A 59 -9.20 -8.59 -8.68
N PRO A 60 -9.57 -8.81 -9.97
CA PRO A 60 -8.78 -9.65 -10.87
C PRO A 60 -7.40 -9.05 -11.17
N ARG A 61 -7.20 -7.74 -10.92
CA ARG A 61 -5.90 -7.09 -11.11
C ARG A 61 -4.81 -7.77 -10.26
N GLN A 62 -5.14 -8.39 -9.13
CA GLN A 62 -4.19 -9.12 -8.28
C GLN A 62 -3.89 -10.56 -8.74
N GLY A 63 -4.39 -10.99 -9.92
CA GLY A 63 -4.21 -12.35 -10.45
C GLY A 63 -2.79 -12.92 -10.31
N PRO A 64 -1.73 -12.21 -10.74
CA PRO A 64 -0.35 -12.68 -10.57
C PRO A 64 0.09 -12.85 -9.11
N ALA A 65 -0.37 -11.98 -8.20
CA ALA A 65 -0.05 -12.09 -6.78
C ALA A 65 -0.78 -13.28 -6.15
N ILE A 66 -2.06 -13.46 -6.49
CA ILE A 66 -2.87 -14.62 -6.05
C ILE A 66 -2.24 -15.93 -6.52
N ALA A 67 -1.80 -16.00 -7.78
CA ALA A 67 -1.13 -17.18 -8.32
C ALA A 67 0.13 -17.54 -7.53
N ARG A 68 0.99 -16.55 -7.23
CA ARG A 68 2.20 -16.75 -6.42
C ARG A 68 1.92 -17.23 -5.00
N GLU A 69 0.83 -16.79 -4.37
CA GLU A 69 0.42 -17.28 -3.06
C GLU A 69 -0.04 -18.74 -3.12
N ARG A 70 -0.76 -19.11 -4.18
CA ARG A 70 -1.21 -20.49 -4.40
C ARG A 70 -0.05 -21.45 -4.64
N GLU A 71 0.97 -21.03 -5.39
CA GLU A 71 2.21 -21.79 -5.58
C GLU A 71 2.94 -22.08 -4.25
N ARG A 72 2.73 -21.21 -3.23
CA ARG A 72 3.27 -21.38 -1.87
C ARG A 72 2.38 -22.22 -0.96
N GLY A 73 1.28 -22.79 -1.48
CA GLY A 73 0.34 -23.61 -0.72
C GLY A 73 -0.69 -22.83 0.09
N MET A 74 -0.88 -21.53 -0.19
CA MET A 74 -1.92 -20.70 0.43
C MET A 74 -3.13 -20.54 -0.51
N SER A 75 -4.26 -20.02 -0.01
CA SER A 75 -5.46 -19.78 -0.82
C SER A 75 -5.30 -18.64 -1.84
N GLY A 76 -4.44 -17.66 -1.50
CA GLY A 76 -4.26 -16.40 -2.21
C GLY A 76 -5.31 -15.32 -1.87
N ALA A 77 -6.24 -15.59 -0.95
CA ALA A 77 -7.25 -14.62 -0.53
C ALA A 77 -6.64 -13.38 0.15
N SER A 78 -5.55 -13.58 0.90
CA SER A 78 -4.83 -12.55 1.66
C SER A 78 -4.32 -11.37 0.81
N VAL A 79 -4.10 -11.59 -0.49
CA VAL A 79 -3.57 -10.57 -1.42
C VAL A 79 -4.56 -10.18 -2.52
N ALA A 80 -5.79 -10.68 -2.48
CA ALA A 80 -6.75 -10.55 -3.57
C ALA A 80 -7.39 -9.16 -3.68
N CYS A 81 -7.24 -8.32 -2.65
CA CYS A 81 -7.94 -7.04 -2.54
C CYS A 81 -7.04 -5.83 -2.82
N LEU A 82 -7.61 -4.74 -3.30
CA LEU A 82 -6.96 -3.43 -3.40
C LEU A 82 -7.83 -2.35 -2.77
N PRO A 83 -7.24 -1.27 -2.23
CA PRO A 83 -8.02 -0.10 -1.86
C PRO A 83 -8.81 0.42 -3.07
N LEU A 84 -10.07 0.83 -2.88
CA LEU A 84 -10.93 1.33 -3.96
C LEU A 84 -10.25 2.41 -4.82
N CYS A 85 -9.42 3.28 -4.23
CA CYS A 85 -8.72 4.30 -4.98
C CYS A 85 -7.67 3.73 -5.95
N MET A 86 -7.03 2.62 -5.61
CA MET A 86 -6.07 1.93 -6.49
C MET A 86 -6.74 1.25 -7.68
N LEU A 87 -8.02 0.86 -7.54
CA LEU A 87 -8.79 0.30 -8.65
C LEU A 87 -9.10 1.33 -9.74
N ASN A 88 -9.10 2.62 -9.40
CA ASN A 88 -9.34 3.70 -10.36
C ASN A 88 -8.09 4.09 -11.15
N LEU A 89 -6.93 3.52 -10.83
CA LEU A 89 -5.71 3.75 -11.59
C LEU A 89 -5.80 3.04 -12.95
N ASP A 90 -5.31 3.71 -13.98
CA ASP A 90 -5.04 3.04 -15.25
C ASP A 90 -3.90 2.00 -15.08
N ASP A 91 -3.73 1.14 -16.08
CA ASP A 91 -2.79 0.01 -15.94
C ASP A 91 -1.34 0.47 -15.87
N ARG A 92 -0.98 1.57 -16.56
CA ARG A 92 0.36 2.14 -16.49
C ARG A 92 0.65 2.70 -15.09
N GLN A 93 -0.31 3.40 -14.51
CA GLN A 93 -0.21 3.93 -13.15
C GLN A 93 -0.10 2.80 -12.13
N LEU A 94 -0.94 1.77 -12.26
CA LEU A 94 -0.89 0.62 -11.37
C LEU A 94 0.44 -0.13 -11.47
N GLU A 95 1.02 -0.24 -12.66
CA GLU A 95 2.33 -0.87 -12.84
C GLU A 95 3.45 -0.07 -12.19
N ILE A 96 3.46 1.26 -12.37
CA ILE A 96 4.41 2.14 -11.66
C ILE A 96 4.29 1.96 -10.14
N VAL A 97 3.06 1.85 -9.63
CA VAL A 97 2.81 1.62 -8.20
C VAL A 97 3.40 0.29 -7.76
N ARG A 98 3.26 -0.78 -8.55
CA ARG A 98 3.83 -2.10 -8.24
C ARG A 98 5.35 -2.12 -8.28
N GLU A 99 5.94 -1.51 -9.29
CA GLU A 99 7.38 -1.53 -9.51
C GLU A 99 8.13 -0.61 -8.55
N LYS A 100 7.55 0.53 -8.19
CA LYS A 100 8.24 1.59 -7.44
C LYS A 100 7.58 1.91 -6.12
N GLY A 101 6.25 2.10 -6.13
CA GLY A 101 5.51 2.53 -4.95
C GLY A 101 5.49 1.49 -3.84
N ILE A 102 5.22 0.23 -4.19
CA ILE A 102 5.13 -0.88 -3.24
C ILE A 102 6.50 -1.20 -2.64
N PRO A 103 7.60 -1.39 -3.41
CA PRO A 103 8.91 -1.63 -2.84
C PRO A 103 9.40 -0.51 -1.91
N ALA A 104 9.24 0.76 -2.30
CA ALA A 104 9.64 1.89 -1.47
C ALA A 104 8.90 1.91 -0.12
N GLN A 105 7.60 1.65 -0.13
CA GLN A 105 6.80 1.58 1.09
C GLN A 105 7.11 0.34 1.92
N GLN A 106 7.42 -0.78 1.28
CA GLN A 106 7.83 -2.01 1.98
C GLN A 106 9.13 -1.80 2.75
N GLU A 107 10.15 -1.22 2.12
CA GLU A 107 11.43 -0.91 2.76
C GLU A 107 11.24 0.02 3.97
N GLU A 108 10.41 1.04 3.81
CA GLU A 108 10.10 1.97 4.88
C GLU A 108 9.36 1.32 6.05
N LEU A 109 8.37 0.46 5.78
CA LEU A 109 7.67 -0.30 6.82
C LEU A 109 8.63 -1.21 7.58
N LEU A 110 9.57 -1.87 6.89
CA LEU A 110 10.61 -2.69 7.54
C LEU A 110 11.51 -1.84 8.46
N ASN A 111 11.93 -0.67 8.00
CA ASN A 111 12.73 0.26 8.81
C ASN A 111 11.97 0.72 10.07
N TRP A 112 10.64 0.89 9.97
CA TRP A 112 9.80 1.25 11.11
C TRP A 112 9.62 0.11 12.10
N GLN A 113 9.47 -1.13 11.61
CA GLN A 113 9.45 -2.32 12.47
C GLN A 113 10.77 -2.46 13.23
N ALA A 114 11.90 -2.29 12.55
CA ALA A 114 13.22 -2.32 13.17
C ALA A 114 13.38 -1.23 14.25
N ALA A 115 12.74 -0.08 14.07
CA ALA A 115 12.71 1.00 15.05
C ALA A 115 11.69 0.81 16.20
N GLY A 116 11.00 -0.33 16.27
CA GLY A 116 10.02 -0.63 17.31
C GLY A 116 8.74 0.21 17.25
N LYS A 117 8.44 0.83 16.10
CA LYS A 117 7.24 1.66 15.94
C LYS A 117 6.00 0.81 15.72
N ASP A 118 4.90 1.19 16.36
CA ASP A 118 3.60 0.60 16.11
C ASP A 118 3.08 1.02 14.72
N LEU A 119 3.10 0.07 13.79
CA LEU A 119 2.63 0.25 12.43
C LEU A 119 1.10 0.40 12.33
N THR A 120 0.34 -0.04 13.33
CA THR A 120 -1.12 0.09 13.35
C THR A 120 -1.57 1.53 13.61
N LEU A 121 -0.70 2.32 14.24
CA LEU A 121 -0.87 3.75 14.48
C LEU A 121 -0.27 4.62 13.36
N PHE A 122 0.20 4.00 12.26
CA PHE A 122 0.81 4.72 11.15
C PHE A 122 -0.20 5.65 10.47
N ARG A 123 -0.13 6.93 10.85
CA ARG A 123 -0.65 8.04 10.06
C ARG A 123 0.54 8.86 9.60
N PRO A 124 0.86 8.86 8.30
CA PRO A 124 1.98 9.63 7.81
C PRO A 124 1.68 11.11 8.09
N ASN A 125 2.54 11.75 8.89
CA ASN A 125 2.40 13.16 9.18
C ASN A 125 2.86 13.99 7.97
N ARG A 126 2.40 15.23 7.86
CA ARG A 126 2.75 16.13 6.73
C ARG A 126 4.25 16.24 6.44
N ARG A 127 5.11 16.11 7.46
CA ARG A 127 6.57 16.20 7.31
C ARG A 127 7.12 14.97 6.59
N TRP A 128 6.74 13.79 7.06
CA TRP A 128 7.10 12.51 6.44
C TRP A 128 6.66 12.44 4.98
N LEU A 129 5.46 12.95 4.70
CA LEU A 129 4.91 12.95 3.34
C LEU A 129 5.67 13.85 2.39
N ARG A 130 6.05 15.05 2.84
CA ARG A 130 6.92 15.93 2.07
C ARG A 130 8.27 15.28 1.78
N GLN A 131 8.81 14.53 2.74
CA GLN A 131 10.06 13.80 2.57
C GLN A 131 9.93 12.72 1.51
N GLN A 132 8.86 11.92 1.54
CA GLN A 132 8.54 10.94 0.50
C GLN A 132 8.36 11.58 -0.89
N VAL A 133 7.73 12.76 -0.94
CA VAL A 133 7.61 13.51 -2.20
C VAL A 133 8.97 13.91 -2.75
N ARG A 134 9.86 14.45 -1.90
CA ARG A 134 11.22 14.82 -2.31
C ARG A 134 12.02 13.63 -2.80
N LEU A 135 11.97 12.51 -2.08
CA LEU A 135 12.66 11.28 -2.47
C LEU A 135 12.21 10.78 -3.83
N SER A 136 10.90 10.82 -4.12
CA SER A 136 10.38 10.42 -5.44
C SER A 136 10.80 11.36 -6.59
N ARG A 137 11.17 12.61 -6.28
CA ARG A 137 11.69 13.60 -7.23
C ARG A 137 13.21 13.55 -7.36
N GLY A 138 13.89 12.71 -6.58
CA GLY A 138 15.35 12.67 -6.52
C GLY A 138 15.97 13.90 -5.86
N GLU A 139 15.21 14.65 -5.05
CA GLU A 139 15.74 15.82 -4.34
C GLU A 139 16.56 15.38 -3.11
N PRO A 140 17.78 15.93 -2.89
CA PRO A 140 18.60 15.58 -1.76
C PRO A 140 17.99 16.04 -0.43
N HIS A 141 18.36 15.33 0.64
CA HIS A 141 17.95 15.63 2.00
C HIS A 141 18.61 16.94 2.48
N PRO A 142 17.89 17.85 3.18
CA PRO A 142 18.53 18.94 3.92
C PRO A 142 19.32 18.40 5.11
#